data_AF-A0A7V4B217-F1
#
_entry.id   AF-A0A7V4B217-F1
#
_cell.length_a   1.000
_cell.length_b   1.000
_cell.length_c   1.000
_cell.angle_alpha   90.00
_cell.angle_beta   90.00
_cell.angle_gamma   90.00
#
_symmetry.space_group_name_H-M   'P 1'
#
loop_
_entity.id
_entity.type
_entity.pdbx_description
1 polymer ?
#
loop_
_entity_poly.entity_id
_entity_poly.type
_entity_poly.pdbx_seq_one_letter_code
_entity_poly.pdbx_strand_id
1 'polypeptide(L)' 'MAKTFSYYPGCSMHSTGSDFSMSLKAVCKYLGVELQEIPDWNCCGASATHIA' A
#
# COMPACT_ATOMS: atom_id res chain seq x y z
N MET A 1 -10.46 19.06 7.22
CA MET A 1 -11.07 17.91 6.52
C MET A 1 -10.01 16.83 6.36
N ALA A 2 -10.29 15.59 6.77
CA ALA A 2 -9.40 14.47 6.49
C ALA A 2 -9.48 14.10 5.00
N LYS A 3 -8.35 13.86 4.36
CA LYS A 3 -8.30 13.54 2.92
C LYS A 3 -8.28 12.02 2.74
N THR A 4 -9.22 11.49 1.96
CA THR A 4 -9.29 10.04 1.68
C THR A 4 -8.63 9.74 0.34
N PHE A 5 -7.80 8.70 0.28
CA PHE A 5 -7.19 8.20 -0.94
C PHE A 5 -7.46 6.71 -1.14
N SER A 6 -7.52 6.30 -2.40
CA SER A 6 -7.50 4.88 -2.77
C SER A 6 -6.11 4.30 -2.53
N TYR A 7 -6.05 3.16 -1.85
CA TYR A 7 -4.82 2.50 -1.42
C TYR A 7 -4.64 1.18 -2.18
N TYR A 8 -3.53 1.08 -2.89
CA TYR A 8 -3.08 -0.13 -3.57
C TYR A 8 -1.86 -0.68 -2.82
N PRO A 9 -1.97 -1.76 -2.03
CA PRO A 9 -0.83 -2.33 -1.32
C PRO A 9 0.12 -3.07 -2.27
N GLY A 10 -0.39 -3.67 -3.35
CA GLY A 10 0.39 -4.51 -4.25
C GLY A 10 0.85 -5.83 -3.61
N CYS A 11 1.32 -6.77 -4.44
CA CYS A 11 1.66 -8.13 -3.99
C CYS A 11 2.83 -8.16 -2.99
N SER A 12 3.85 -7.31 -3.16
CA SER A 12 5.04 -7.31 -2.32
C SER A 12 4.77 -6.77 -0.91
N MET A 13 4.08 -5.63 -0.78
CA MET A 13 3.74 -5.11 0.56
C MET A 13 2.66 -5.94 1.26
N HIS A 14 1.80 -6.62 0.49
CA HIS A 14 0.78 -7.52 1.04
C HIS A 14 1.37 -8.86 1.53
N SER A 15 2.50 -9.31 0.96
CA SER A 15 3.17 -10.55 1.36
C SER A 15 4.28 -10.28 2.40
N THR A 16 5.53 -10.13 1.95
CA THR A 16 6.70 -10.01 2.83
C THR A 16 6.99 -8.58 3.31
N GLY A 17 6.34 -7.58 2.72
CA GLY A 17 6.56 -6.16 3.01
C GLY A 17 5.56 -5.54 3.99
N SER A 18 4.98 -6.32 4.90
CA SER A 18 3.95 -5.84 5.84
C SER A 18 4.39 -4.63 6.66
N ASP A 19 5.68 -4.54 7.00
CA ASP A 19 6.25 -3.45 7.79
C ASP A 19 6.17 -2.09 7.08
N PHE A 20 6.26 -2.09 5.75
CA PHE A 20 6.05 -0.89 4.94
C PHE A 20 4.59 -0.43 5.00
N SER A 21 3.64 -1.38 4.96
CA SER A 21 2.21 -1.07 5.09
C SER A 21 1.87 -0.49 6.47
N MET A 22 2.51 -1.01 7.53
CA MET A 22 2.33 -0.50 8.89
C MET A 22 2.89 0.92 9.03
N SER A 23 4.10 1.15 8.52
CA SER A 23 4.76 2.45 8.52
C SER A 23 3.95 3.50 7.75
N LEU A 24 3.45 3.14 6.57
CA LEU A 24 2.60 4.00 5.74
C LEU A 24 1.31 4.39 6.49
N LYS A 25 0.60 3.41 7.07
CA LYS A 25 -0.64 3.65 7.81
C LYS A 25 -0.42 4.56 9.02
N ALA A 26 0.69 4.40 9.74
CA ALA A 26 1.04 5.25 10.88
C ALA A 26 1.25 6.72 10.47
N VAL A 27 2.01 6.95 9.38
CA VAL A 27 2.26 8.30 8.85
C VAL A 27 0.97 8.94 8.32
N CYS A 28 0.17 8.20 7.54
CA CYS A 28 -1.10 8.70 7.02
C CYS A 28 -2.07 9.08 8.14
N LYS A 29 -2.18 8.27 9.20
CA LYS A 29 -2.98 8.60 10.38
C LYS A 29 -2.53 9.90 11.03
N TYR A 30 -1.22 10.11 11.20
CA TYR A 30 -0.68 11.35 11.75
C TYR A 30 -1.01 12.58 10.88
N LEU A 31 -0.99 12.41 9.56
CA LEU A 31 -1.31 13.47 8.60
C LEU A 31 -2.83 13.70 8.41
N GLY A 32 -3.70 12.95 9.10
CA GLY A 32 -5.14 13.02 8.89
C GLY A 32 -5.58 12.53 7.51
N VAL A 33 -4.88 11.53 6.99
CA VAL A 33 -5.14 10.88 5.70
C VAL A 33 -5.74 9.50 5.93
N GLU A 34 -6.91 9.27 5.33
CA GLU A 34 -7.57 7.96 5.31
C GLU A 34 -7.17 7.18 4.05
N LEU A 35 -6.84 5.90 4.24
CA LEU A 35 -6.45 5.00 3.17
C LEU A 35 -7.54 3.94 2.97
N GLN A 36 -8.23 3.99 1.84
CA GLN A 36 -9.24 3.00 1.48
C GLN A 36 -8.67 2.00 0.49
N GLU A 37 -8.49 0.75 0.91
CA GLU A 37 -8.00 -0.29 0.01
C GLU A 37 -8.95 -0.51 -1.17
N ILE A 38 -8.38 -0.63 -2.37
CA ILE A 38 -9.14 -0.87 -3.61
C ILE A 38 -9.68 -2.30 -3.57
N PRO A 39 -11.00 -2.54 -3.70
CA PRO A 39 -11.54 -3.90 -3.76
C PRO A 39 -11.06 -4.61 -5.03
N ASP A 40 -10.80 -5.92 -4.90
CA ASP A 40 -10.42 -6.80 -6.02
C ASP A 40 -9.24 -6.28 -6.86
N TRP A 41 -8.28 -5.60 -6.23
CA TRP A 41 -7.04 -5.24 -6.89
C TRP A 41 -6.27 -6.50 -7.29
N ASN A 42 -5.58 -6.44 -8.43
CA ASN A 42 -4.73 -7.51 -8.91
C ASN A 42 -3.29 -7.03 -9.01
N CYS A 43 -2.35 -7.98 -9.01
CA CYS A 43 -0.93 -7.68 -9.16
C CYS A 43 -0.68 -6.82 -10.41
N CYS A 44 0.05 -5.72 -10.26
CA CYS A 44 0.40 -4.81 -11.35
C CYS A 44 1.32 -5.44 -12.41
N GLY A 45 1.82 -6.67 -12.19
CA GLY A 45 2.71 -7.37 -13.11
C GLY A 45 4.15 -6.82 -13.12
N ALA A 46 4.47 -5.86 -12.26
CA ALA A 46 5.84 -5.43 -12.03
C ALA A 46 6.59 -6.55 -11.30
N SER A 47 7.28 -7.40 -12.06
CA SER A 47 8.25 -8.33 -11.51
C SER A 47 9.30 -7.55 -10.71
N ALA A 48 9.80 -8.11 -9.61
CA ALA A 48 11.02 -7.60 -9.01
C ALA A 48 12.13 -7.72 -10.06
N THR A 49 12.47 -6.62 -10.72
CA THR A 49 13.57 -6.57 -11.69
C THR A 49 14.90 -6.66 -10.92
N HIS A 50 15.18 -7.85 -10.39
CA HIS A 50 16.45 -8.31 -9.83
C HIS A 50 16.73 -9.78 -10.21
N ILE A 51 15.89 -10.39 -11.06
CA ILE A 51 16.30 -11.59 -11.81
C ILE A 51 17.20 -11.13 -12.95
N ALA A 52 18.50 -11.37 -12.77
CA ALA A 52 19.50 -11.33 -13.83
C ALA A 52 19.13 -12.30 -14.97
#